data_AF-R7WD71-F1
#
_entry.id   AF-R7WD71-F1
#
_cell.length_a   1.000
_cell.length_b   1.000
_cell.length_c   1.000
_cell.angle_alpha   90.00
_cell.angle_beta   90.00
_cell.angle_gamma   90.00
#
_symmetry.space_group_name_H-M   'P 1'
#
loop_
_entity.id
_entity.type
_entity.pdbx_description
1 polymer ?
#
loop_
_entity_poly.entity_id
_entity_poly.type
_entity_poly.pdbx_seq_one_letter_code
_entity_poly.pdbx_strand_id
1 'polypeptide(L)'
;MPAPPSTTQPLINTLPCLRFVTSSLRREYIFALDSVQPLRNIRCPPEVEQVLLHREATAAVLFRGNLHWHIEQNETESNMMVIFNTTAESFRQMHALVVLAYKNDLAYADLFDMDGVLGMFSCNGAANTIDIWVLQDYESEVWTFKCKIELPVTEIKVLCGEPDNCWHAVVMSVDGELLVLVQYAEWLLQIDMDDPP
;
A
#
# COMPACT_ATOMS: atom_id res chain seq x y z
N MET A 1 36.77 -8.62 42.76
CA MET A 1 36.80 -7.63 41.65
C MET A 1 35.94 -8.21 40.53
N PRO A 2 34.72 -7.69 40.29
CA PRO A 2 33.79 -8.28 39.35
C PRO A 2 34.05 -7.77 37.92
N ALA A 3 33.84 -8.64 36.93
CA ALA A 3 33.97 -8.35 35.50
C ALA A 3 32.93 -7.30 35.05
N PRO A 4 33.22 -6.48 34.03
CA PRO A 4 32.23 -5.54 33.50
C PRO A 4 31.09 -6.30 32.79
N PRO A 5 29.85 -5.76 32.81
CA PRO A 5 28.74 -6.37 32.09
C PRO A 5 29.03 -6.33 30.58
N SER A 6 28.83 -7.47 29.93
CA SER A 6 28.82 -7.58 28.47
C SER A 6 27.63 -6.78 27.93
N THR A 7 27.92 -5.61 27.38
CA THR A 7 26.95 -4.82 26.62
C THR A 7 26.69 -5.54 25.30
N THR A 8 25.73 -6.46 25.29
CA THR A 8 25.13 -6.94 24.04
C THR A 8 24.36 -5.77 23.45
N GLN A 9 24.98 -5.06 22.51
CA GLN A 9 24.27 -4.10 21.67
C GLN A 9 23.18 -4.87 20.89
N PRO A 10 21.95 -4.34 20.77
CA PRO A 10 20.99 -4.93 19.85
C PRO A 10 21.57 -4.76 18.44
N LEU A 11 21.75 -5.87 17.72
CA LEU A 11 21.97 -5.81 16.28
C LEU A 11 20.79 -5.04 15.68
N ILE A 12 21.02 -3.78 15.33
CA ILE A 12 20.19 -3.08 14.38
C ILE A 12 20.35 -3.88 13.10
N ASN A 13 19.38 -4.76 12.82
CA ASN A 13 19.24 -5.41 11.54
C ASN A 13 19.22 -4.31 10.48
N THR A 14 20.37 -4.09 9.86
CA THR A 14 20.54 -3.24 8.67
C THR A 14 19.79 -3.91 7.54
N LEU A 15 18.47 -3.68 7.48
CA LEU A 15 17.69 -3.91 6.28
C LEU A 15 18.21 -2.94 5.21
N PRO A 16 18.51 -3.40 3.99
CA PRO A 16 18.92 -2.52 2.91
C PRO A 16 17.78 -1.55 2.60
N CYS A 17 18.04 -0.25 2.74
CA CYS A 17 17.12 0.78 2.32
C CYS A 17 16.99 0.74 0.79
N LEU A 18 15.91 0.17 0.25
CA LEU A 18 15.57 0.38 -1.15
C LEU A 18 15.05 1.81 -1.32
N ARG A 19 15.74 2.64 -2.11
CA ARG A 19 15.24 3.95 -2.55
C ARG A 19 14.88 3.86 -4.03
N PHE A 20 13.63 4.18 -4.35
CA PHE A 20 13.18 4.38 -5.72
C PHE A 20 13.63 5.77 -6.17
N VAL A 21 14.34 5.82 -7.31
CA VAL A 21 14.65 7.10 -7.97
C VAL A 21 13.85 7.14 -9.27
N THR A 22 12.80 7.95 -9.29
CA THR A 22 12.06 8.27 -10.51
C THR A 22 12.87 9.31 -11.30
N SER A 23 13.50 8.90 -12.41
CA SER A 23 14.05 9.85 -13.38
C SER A 23 13.02 10.13 -14.47
N SER A 24 13.01 11.34 -15.04
CA SER A 24 11.95 11.90 -15.90
C SER A 24 11.72 11.19 -17.26
N LEU A 25 12.19 9.96 -17.41
CA LEU A 25 11.93 9.05 -18.51
C LEU A 25 11.61 7.67 -17.93
N ARG A 26 10.38 7.53 -17.43
CA ARG A 26 9.61 6.29 -17.21
C ARG A 26 10.41 4.98 -17.33
N ARG A 27 11.32 4.75 -16.40
CA ARG A 27 11.96 3.45 -16.15
C ARG A 27 12.16 3.33 -14.65
N GLU A 28 11.54 2.33 -14.07
CA GLU A 28 11.69 2.04 -12.66
C GLU A 28 12.91 1.15 -12.46
N TYR A 29 13.79 1.60 -11.58
CA TYR A 29 15.04 0.91 -11.29
C TYR A 29 15.06 0.54 -9.82
N ILE A 30 15.11 -0.77 -9.57
CA ILE A 30 15.33 -1.31 -8.23
C ILE A 30 16.84 -1.42 -8.02
N PHE A 31 17.34 -0.71 -7.03
CA PHE A 31 18.74 -0.78 -6.60
C PHE A 31 18.83 -1.40 -5.22
N ALA A 32 19.56 -2.51 -5.12
CA ALA A 32 19.99 -3.05 -3.84
C ALA A 32 21.16 -2.20 -3.31
N LEU A 33 20.95 -1.51 -2.19
CA LEU A 33 22.03 -0.85 -1.45
C LEU A 33 22.57 -1.84 -0.40
N ASP A 34 23.45 -2.73 -0.84
CA ASP A 34 24.31 -3.50 0.06
C ASP A 34 25.67 -2.79 0.19
N SER A 35 26.24 -2.77 1.39
CA SER A 35 27.60 -2.30 1.66
C SER A 35 28.66 -3.16 0.96
N VAL A 36 28.32 -4.40 0.57
CA VAL A 36 29.29 -5.41 0.12
C VAL A 36 29.29 -5.60 -1.40
N GLN A 37 28.19 -5.27 -2.11
CA GLN A 37 28.10 -5.41 -3.56
C GLN A 37 27.95 -4.06 -4.29
N PRO A 38 28.55 -3.91 -5.49
CA PRO A 38 28.32 -2.76 -6.33
C PRO A 38 26.84 -2.59 -6.64
N LEU A 39 26.39 -1.34 -6.68
CA LEU A 39 25.03 -0.96 -7.08
C LEU A 39 24.68 -1.66 -8.41
N ARG A 40 23.75 -2.62 -8.35
CA ARG A 40 23.30 -3.37 -9.54
C ARG A 40 21.85 -3.03 -9.86
N ASN A 41 21.60 -2.83 -11.15
CA ASN A 41 20.27 -2.57 -11.66
C ASN A 41 19.50 -3.88 -11.79
N ILE A 42 18.42 -4.03 -11.02
CA ILE A 42 17.52 -5.17 -11.18
C ILE A 42 16.48 -4.75 -12.20
N ARG A 43 16.62 -5.29 -13.41
CA ARG A 43 15.76 -4.91 -14.53
C ARG A 43 14.37 -5.48 -14.31
N CYS A 44 13.37 -4.59 -14.36
CA CYS A 44 11.98 -4.99 -14.39
C CYS A 44 11.67 -5.70 -15.73
N PRO A 45 10.92 -6.82 -15.73
CA PRO A 45 10.41 -7.40 -16.97
C PRO A 45 9.54 -6.39 -17.74
N PRO A 46 9.57 -6.35 -19.08
CA PRO A 46 8.79 -5.39 -19.87
C PRO A 46 7.28 -5.42 -19.59
N GLU A 47 6.75 -6.58 -19.20
CA GLU A 47 5.34 -6.78 -18.85
C GLU A 47 4.99 -6.08 -17.54
N VAL A 48 5.90 -6.10 -16.58
CA VAL A 48 5.74 -5.43 -15.28
C VAL A 48 6.08 -3.94 -15.40
N GLU A 49 7.07 -3.60 -16.21
CA GLU A 49 7.47 -2.21 -16.48
C GLU A 49 6.29 -1.45 -17.09
N GLN A 50 5.67 -1.96 -18.16
CA GLN A 50 4.49 -1.30 -18.76
C GLN A 50 3.36 -1.06 -17.75
N VAL A 51 3.19 -1.96 -16.80
CA VAL A 51 2.16 -1.87 -15.77
C VAL A 51 2.49 -0.81 -14.72
N LEU A 52 3.74 -0.74 -14.27
CA LEU A 52 4.18 0.27 -13.30
C LEU A 52 4.25 1.69 -13.92
N LEU A 53 4.55 1.78 -15.22
CA LEU A 53 4.65 3.04 -15.97
C LEU A 53 3.33 3.80 -16.19
N HIS A 54 2.17 3.21 -15.91
CA HIS A 54 0.86 3.84 -16.08
C HIS A 54 0.32 4.51 -14.82
N ARG A 55 1.11 4.62 -13.74
CA ARG A 55 0.61 5.05 -12.43
C ARG A 55 1.20 6.35 -11.91
N GLU A 56 0.36 7.11 -11.21
CA GLU A 56 0.78 7.90 -10.05
C GLU A 56 1.07 6.87 -8.93
N ALA A 57 2.33 6.78 -8.49
CA ALA A 57 2.82 5.65 -7.69
C ALA A 57 2.03 5.50 -6.37
N THR A 58 1.47 4.31 -6.11
CA THR A 58 1.13 3.95 -4.72
C THR A 58 2.35 3.37 -4.03
N ALA A 59 2.34 3.44 -2.70
CA ALA A 59 3.44 2.98 -1.89
C ALA A 59 3.62 1.46 -2.01
N ALA A 60 4.87 1.03 -2.13
CA ALA A 60 5.21 -0.38 -2.01
C ALA A 60 5.08 -0.82 -0.54
N VAL A 61 4.45 -1.97 -0.29
CA VAL A 61 4.38 -2.56 1.05
C VAL A 61 5.36 -3.72 1.17
N LEU A 62 6.27 -3.64 2.13
CA LEU A 62 7.18 -4.74 2.46
C LEU A 62 6.48 -5.74 3.38
N PHE A 63 6.22 -6.93 2.87
CA PHE A 63 5.54 -7.99 3.59
C PHE A 63 6.24 -9.34 3.33
N ARG A 64 6.55 -10.11 4.39
CA ARG A 64 7.27 -11.40 4.29
C ARG A 64 8.56 -11.35 3.44
N GLY A 65 9.30 -10.25 3.50
CA GLY A 65 10.53 -10.06 2.72
C GLY A 65 10.31 -9.80 1.23
N ASN A 66 9.07 -9.58 0.79
CA ASN A 66 8.72 -9.21 -0.58
C ASN A 66 8.08 -7.82 -0.60
N LEU A 67 8.38 -7.04 -1.64
CA LEU A 67 7.68 -5.79 -1.90
C LEU A 67 6.43 -6.07 -2.73
N HIS A 68 5.32 -5.46 -2.35
CA HIS A 68 4.01 -5.63 -2.98
C HIS A 68 3.51 -4.29 -3.49
N TRP A 69 2.98 -4.28 -4.70
CA TRP A 69 2.34 -3.12 -5.32
C TRP A 69 0.97 -3.52 -5.87
N HIS A 70 -0.06 -2.75 -5.52
CA HIS A 70 -1.34 -2.86 -6.18
C HIS A 70 -1.29 -2.24 -7.58
N ILE A 71 -1.85 -2.94 -8.55
CA ILE A 71 -2.00 -2.49 -9.92
C ILE A 71 -3.47 -2.37 -10.25
N GLU A 72 -3.86 -1.15 -10.54
CA GLU A 72 -5.15 -0.85 -11.14
C GLU A 72 -5.02 -1.03 -12.66
N GLN A 73 -5.71 -2.04 -13.20
CA GLN A 73 -5.75 -2.24 -14.64
C GLN A 73 -6.95 -1.46 -15.19
N ASN A 74 -6.66 -0.51 -16.06
CA ASN A 74 -7.70 0.11 -16.88
C ASN A 74 -8.24 -0.96 -17.84
N GLU A 75 -9.52 -1.30 -17.65
CA GLU A 75 -10.43 -2.02 -18.58
C GLU A 75 -10.59 -3.53 -18.39
N THR A 76 -9.62 -4.27 -17.83
CA THR A 76 -9.75 -5.73 -17.58
C THR A 76 -10.09 -6.05 -16.13
N GLU A 77 -11.07 -6.94 -15.95
CA GLU A 77 -11.74 -7.32 -14.68
C GLU A 77 -10.84 -7.96 -13.59
N SER A 78 -9.52 -7.84 -13.69
CA SER A 78 -8.58 -8.47 -12.77
C SER A 78 -7.65 -7.45 -12.13
N ASN A 79 -7.89 -7.15 -10.85
CA ASN A 79 -6.92 -6.41 -10.05
C ASN A 79 -5.74 -7.30 -9.74
N MET A 80 -4.55 -6.81 -10.10
CA MET A 80 -3.31 -7.56 -9.98
C MET A 80 -2.40 -6.90 -8.97
N MET A 81 -1.55 -7.72 -8.38
CA MET A 81 -0.47 -7.29 -7.53
C MET A 81 0.84 -7.72 -8.18
N VAL A 82 1.83 -6.82 -8.19
CA VAL A 82 3.20 -7.21 -8.48
C VAL A 82 3.91 -7.43 -7.16
N ILE A 83 4.70 -8.50 -7.14
CA ILE A 83 5.50 -8.90 -5.99
C ILE A 83 6.95 -8.97 -6.46
N PHE A 84 7.81 -8.26 -5.76
CA PHE A 84 9.25 -8.36 -5.93
C PHE A 84 9.84 -9.08 -4.72
N ASN A 85 10.38 -10.28 -4.97
CA ASN A 85 11.11 -11.00 -3.94
C ASN A 85 12.49 -10.38 -3.77
N THR A 86 12.76 -9.80 -2.60
CA THR A 86 14.01 -9.08 -2.36
C THR A 86 15.22 -10.00 -2.21
N THR A 87 14.99 -11.28 -1.84
CA THR A 87 16.06 -12.28 -1.67
C THR A 87 16.44 -12.92 -2.99
N ALA A 88 15.44 -13.33 -3.78
CA ALA A 88 15.63 -13.96 -5.09
C ALA A 88 15.81 -12.92 -6.22
N GLU A 89 15.56 -11.64 -5.93
CA GLU A 89 15.56 -10.54 -6.90
C GLU A 89 14.68 -10.81 -8.12
N SER A 90 13.49 -11.37 -7.88
CA SER A 90 12.59 -11.85 -8.93
C SER A 90 11.19 -11.25 -8.80
N PHE A 91 10.56 -10.98 -9.94
CA PHE A 91 9.17 -10.51 -9.99
C PHE A 91 8.22 -11.68 -10.18
N ARG A 92 7.05 -11.59 -9.55
CA ARG A 92 5.88 -12.43 -9.84
C ARG A 92 4.61 -11.58 -9.75
N GLN A 93 3.53 -12.09 -10.33
CA GLN A 93 2.21 -11.51 -10.21
C GLN A 93 1.34 -12.38 -9.31
N MET A 94 0.39 -11.76 -8.61
CA MET A 94 -0.60 -12.37 -7.72
C MET A 94 -1.94 -11.68 -7.94
N HIS A 95 -3.06 -12.38 -7.75
CA HIS A 95 -4.36 -11.72 -7.80
C HIS A 95 -4.61 -10.91 -6.53
N ALA A 96 -4.94 -9.61 -6.69
CA ALA A 96 -5.12 -8.69 -5.57
C ALA A 96 -6.56 -8.70 -5.03
N LEU A 97 -7.56 -8.73 -5.91
CA LEU A 97 -8.97 -8.90 -5.53
C LEU A 97 -9.82 -9.02 -6.80
N VAL A 98 -10.84 -9.89 -6.80
CA VAL A 98 -11.80 -10.00 -7.92
C VAL A 98 -12.83 -8.86 -7.90
N VAL A 99 -12.97 -8.13 -6.79
CA VAL A 99 -14.12 -7.24 -6.52
C VAL A 99 -13.70 -5.79 -6.30
N LEU A 100 -12.87 -5.21 -7.17
CA LEU A 100 -12.83 -3.74 -7.31
C LEU A 100 -13.53 -3.39 -8.62
N ALA A 101 -14.87 -3.42 -8.57
CA ALA A 101 -15.73 -3.17 -9.72
C ALA A 101 -16.24 -1.72 -9.75
N TYR A 102 -15.53 -0.78 -9.13
CA TYR A 102 -15.92 0.62 -9.17
C TYR A 102 -15.35 1.26 -10.43
N LYS A 103 -16.05 1.08 -11.55
CA LYS A 103 -15.75 1.76 -12.81
C LYS A 103 -16.20 3.22 -12.73
N ASN A 104 -15.55 4.04 -11.91
CA ASN A 104 -15.70 5.49 -11.92
C ASN A 104 -14.35 6.17 -11.64
N ASP A 105 -14.21 7.42 -12.08
CA ASP A 105 -12.97 8.21 -11.95
C ASP A 105 -12.60 8.56 -10.49
N LEU A 106 -13.41 8.16 -9.51
CA LEU A 106 -13.25 8.45 -8.08
C LEU A 106 -12.98 7.19 -7.26
N ALA A 107 -12.64 6.08 -7.91
CA ALA A 107 -12.30 4.83 -7.24
C ALA A 107 -10.83 4.50 -7.45
N TYR A 108 -10.20 3.99 -6.38
CA TYR A 108 -8.84 3.47 -6.39
C TYR A 108 -8.65 2.52 -5.21
N ALA A 109 -7.54 1.78 -5.21
CA ALA A 109 -7.17 0.92 -4.09
C ALA A 109 -5.66 0.94 -3.84
N ASP A 110 -5.29 0.69 -2.58
CA ASP A 110 -3.90 0.60 -2.16
C ASP A 110 -3.67 -0.41 -1.03
N LEU A 111 -2.42 -0.83 -0.89
CA LEU A 111 -1.96 -1.79 0.11
C LEU A 111 -1.46 -1.09 1.36
N PHE A 112 -1.58 -1.78 2.49
CA PHE A 112 -0.98 -1.36 3.75
C PHE A 112 -0.55 -2.57 4.58
N ASP A 113 0.41 -2.37 5.49
CA ASP A 113 0.73 -3.38 6.50
C ASP A 113 -0.29 -3.30 7.64
N MET A 114 -0.83 -4.44 8.02
CA MET A 114 -1.79 -4.59 9.09
C MET A 114 -1.29 -5.61 10.10
N ASP A 115 -0.40 -5.18 11.00
CA ASP A 115 0.16 -6.00 12.08
C ASP A 115 0.76 -7.32 11.58
N GLY A 116 1.55 -7.26 10.51
CA GLY A 116 2.11 -8.47 9.91
C GLY A 116 1.10 -9.32 9.16
N VAL A 117 -0.01 -8.72 8.71
CA VAL A 117 -0.91 -9.22 7.67
C VAL A 117 -0.97 -8.18 6.55
N LEU A 118 -0.95 -8.62 5.28
CA LEU A 118 -1.09 -7.69 4.16
C LEU A 118 -2.54 -7.23 4.05
N GLY A 119 -2.76 -5.93 4.21
CA GLY A 119 -4.06 -5.27 4.05
C GLY A 119 -4.18 -4.60 2.69
N MET A 120 -5.42 -4.43 2.25
CA MET A 120 -5.78 -3.59 1.11
C MET A 120 -7.03 -2.79 1.45
N PHE A 121 -7.06 -1.53 1.06
CA PHE A 121 -8.27 -0.72 1.11
C PHE A 121 -8.69 -0.31 -0.29
N SER A 122 -9.99 -0.13 -0.49
CA SER A 122 -10.54 0.40 -1.72
C SER A 122 -11.54 1.51 -1.47
N CYS A 123 -11.35 2.61 -2.18
CA CYS A 123 -12.18 3.80 -2.09
C CYS A 123 -13.24 3.77 -3.20
N ASN A 124 -14.47 4.10 -2.85
CA ASN A 124 -15.54 4.36 -3.79
C ASN A 124 -16.05 5.79 -3.55
N GLY A 125 -15.54 6.75 -4.30
CA GLY A 125 -15.94 8.16 -4.15
C GLY A 125 -17.41 8.43 -4.48
N ALA A 126 -18.07 7.60 -5.30
CA ALA A 126 -19.49 7.76 -5.58
C ALA A 126 -20.37 7.34 -4.38
N ALA A 127 -19.97 6.30 -3.65
CA ALA A 127 -20.67 5.85 -2.45
C ALA A 127 -20.13 6.50 -1.17
N ASN A 128 -19.00 7.20 -1.24
CA ASN A 128 -18.25 7.73 -0.10
C ASN A 128 -17.89 6.64 0.92
N THR A 129 -17.46 5.47 0.42
CA THR A 129 -17.10 4.33 1.26
C THR A 129 -15.65 3.91 1.07
N ILE A 130 -15.05 3.38 2.14
CA ILE A 130 -13.77 2.70 2.12
C ILE A 130 -13.98 1.27 2.60
N ASP A 131 -13.67 0.29 1.76
CA ASP A 131 -13.75 -1.12 2.10
C ASP A 131 -12.34 -1.64 2.45
N ILE A 132 -12.23 -2.38 3.56
CA ILE A 132 -10.97 -2.93 4.07
C ILE A 132 -10.96 -4.44 3.91
N TRP A 133 -9.86 -4.95 3.37
CA TRP A 133 -9.61 -6.37 3.11
C TRP A 133 -8.27 -6.79 3.71
N VAL A 134 -8.18 -8.04 4.12
CA VAL A 134 -6.94 -8.65 4.61
C VAL A 134 -6.64 -9.93 3.86
N LEU A 135 -5.37 -10.14 3.50
CA LEU A 135 -4.90 -11.36 2.86
C LEU A 135 -4.71 -12.44 3.94
N GLN A 136 -5.77 -13.22 4.18
CA GLN A 136 -5.81 -14.23 5.23
C GLN A 136 -4.90 -15.43 4.90
N ASP A 137 -4.93 -15.91 3.66
CA ASP A 137 -4.03 -16.94 3.16
C ASP A 137 -3.23 -16.39 1.98
N TYR A 138 -1.95 -16.16 2.24
CA TYR A 138 -1.00 -15.61 1.27
C TYR A 138 -0.70 -16.56 0.11
N GLU A 139 -0.64 -17.87 0.36
CA GLU A 139 -0.27 -18.84 -0.69
C GLU A 139 -1.47 -19.15 -1.60
N SER A 140 -2.66 -19.18 -1.02
CA SER A 140 -3.93 -19.41 -1.75
C SER A 140 -4.57 -18.12 -2.28
N GLU A 141 -3.96 -16.96 -2.04
CA GLU A 141 -4.45 -15.64 -2.48
C GLU A 141 -5.86 -15.31 -1.95
N VAL A 142 -6.18 -15.73 -0.72
CA VAL A 142 -7.51 -15.58 -0.13
C VAL A 142 -7.62 -14.27 0.64
N TRP A 143 -8.37 -13.33 0.07
CA TRP A 143 -8.73 -12.08 0.70
C TRP A 143 -10.04 -12.19 1.47
N THR A 144 -10.05 -11.67 2.69
CA THR A 144 -11.22 -11.62 3.56
C THR A 144 -11.63 -10.17 3.81
N PHE A 145 -12.91 -9.88 3.65
CA PHE A 145 -13.48 -8.58 3.99
C PHE A 145 -13.42 -8.37 5.50
N LYS A 146 -12.91 -7.21 5.94
CA LYS A 146 -12.82 -6.85 7.35
C LYS A 146 -13.93 -5.89 7.76
N CYS A 147 -14.03 -4.75 7.09
CA CYS A 147 -15.04 -3.74 7.40
C CYS A 147 -15.27 -2.79 6.21
N LYS A 148 -16.37 -2.05 6.29
CA LYS A 148 -16.70 -0.91 5.44
C LYS A 148 -16.81 0.32 6.32
N ILE A 149 -16.27 1.42 5.83
CA ILE A 149 -16.25 2.72 6.48
C ILE A 149 -17.06 3.66 5.60
N GLU A 150 -18.12 4.22 6.15
CA GLU A 150 -18.92 5.24 5.49
C GLU A 150 -18.39 6.62 5.90
N LEU A 151 -17.95 7.41 4.93
CA LEU A 151 -17.43 8.74 5.23
C LEU A 151 -18.58 9.72 5.48
N PRO A 152 -18.53 10.53 6.56
CA PRO A 152 -19.54 11.52 6.87
C PRO A 152 -19.39 12.77 5.98
N VAL A 153 -19.49 12.61 4.66
CA VAL A 153 -19.20 13.67 3.67
C VAL A 153 -20.05 14.92 3.89
N THR A 154 -21.29 14.78 4.37
CA THR A 154 -22.12 15.94 4.73
C THR A 154 -21.49 16.76 5.86
N GLU A 155 -20.96 16.12 6.89
CA GLU A 155 -20.30 16.81 8.01
C GLU A 155 -18.97 17.42 7.56
N ILE A 156 -18.20 16.68 6.75
CA ILE A 156 -16.95 17.15 6.15
C ILE A 156 -17.21 18.42 5.32
N LYS A 157 -18.27 18.45 4.50
CA LYS A 157 -18.65 19.64 3.71
C LYS A 157 -19.03 20.83 4.58
N VAL A 158 -19.75 20.60 5.68
CA VAL A 158 -20.09 21.67 6.63
C VAL A 158 -18.84 22.24 7.29
N LEU A 159 -17.86 21.39 7.61
CA LEU A 159 -16.61 21.80 8.25
C LEU A 159 -15.63 22.48 7.28
N CYS A 160 -15.49 21.93 6.08
CA CYS A 160 -14.43 22.27 5.13
C CYS A 160 -14.88 23.22 4.00
N GLY A 161 -16.19 23.45 3.86
CA GLY A 161 -16.81 24.13 2.72
C GLY A 161 -17.26 23.16 1.62
N GLU A 162 -17.75 23.70 0.50
CA GLU A 162 -18.18 22.94 -0.69
C GLU A 162 -17.12 22.98 -1.82
N PRO A 163 -15.95 22.31 -1.69
CA PRO A 163 -15.11 22.01 -2.83
C PRO A 163 -15.66 20.79 -3.60
N ASP A 164 -15.14 20.58 -4.82
CA ASP A 164 -15.41 19.38 -5.62
C ASP A 164 -15.30 18.11 -4.74
N ASN A 165 -16.23 17.17 -4.91
CA ASN A 165 -16.42 15.98 -4.06
C ASN A 165 -15.25 14.97 -4.07
N CYS A 166 -14.06 15.38 -4.48
CA CYS A 166 -12.90 14.51 -4.58
C CYS A 166 -12.20 14.43 -3.21
N TRP A 167 -12.17 13.23 -2.64
CA TRP A 167 -11.40 12.91 -1.44
C TRP A 167 -10.41 11.78 -1.73
N HIS A 168 -9.31 11.77 -0.99
CA HIS A 168 -8.31 10.71 -1.04
C HIS A 168 -8.02 10.22 0.38
N ALA A 169 -8.27 8.95 0.65
CA ALA A 169 -7.92 8.28 1.88
C ALA A 169 -6.55 7.56 1.84
N VAL A 170 -5.93 7.51 3.01
CA VAL A 170 -4.81 6.62 3.35
C VAL A 170 -5.22 5.81 4.57
N VAL A 171 -5.02 4.50 4.52
CA VAL A 171 -5.29 3.58 5.62
C VAL A 171 -3.96 3.00 6.12
N MET A 172 -3.78 2.95 7.43
CA MET A 172 -2.62 2.36 8.06
C MET A 172 -3.00 1.69 9.39
N SER A 173 -2.21 0.70 9.81
CA SER A 173 -2.32 0.11 11.15
C SER A 173 -1.36 0.81 12.11
N VAL A 174 -1.87 1.24 13.27
CA VAL A 174 -1.07 1.81 14.36
C VAL A 174 -1.41 1.04 15.62
N ASP A 175 -0.44 0.34 16.19
CA ASP A 175 -0.60 -0.50 17.39
C ASP A 175 -1.78 -1.50 17.31
N GLY A 176 -2.11 -1.94 16.09
CA GLY A 176 -3.20 -2.86 15.77
C GLY A 176 -4.58 -2.27 15.57
N GLU A 177 -4.67 -0.95 15.64
CA GLU A 177 -5.87 -0.20 15.31
C GLU A 177 -5.77 0.39 13.91
N LEU A 178 -6.90 0.42 13.20
CA LEU A 178 -6.98 1.03 11.89
C LEU A 178 -7.08 2.54 12.04
N LEU A 179 -6.10 3.25 11.48
CA LEU A 179 -6.14 4.69 11.31
C LEU A 179 -6.49 5.03 9.86
N VAL A 180 -7.53 5.84 9.69
CA VAL A 180 -7.97 6.32 8.38
C VAL A 180 -7.85 7.83 8.31
N LEU A 181 -7.01 8.29 7.39
CA LEU A 181 -6.83 9.71 7.10
C LEU A 181 -7.44 10.03 5.75
N VAL A 182 -8.31 11.02 5.69
CA VAL A 182 -8.99 11.47 4.48
C VAL A 182 -8.54 12.89 4.17
N GLN A 183 -7.89 13.06 3.01
CA GLN A 183 -7.66 14.35 2.41
C GLN A 183 -8.91 14.81 1.68
N TYR A 184 -9.41 15.99 2.03
CA TYR A 184 -10.53 16.65 1.36
C TYR A 184 -10.18 18.13 1.14
N ALA A 185 -9.98 18.50 -0.13
CA ALA A 185 -9.36 19.79 -0.49
C ALA A 185 -8.05 20.04 0.29
N GLU A 186 -8.00 21.13 1.07
CA GLU A 186 -6.84 21.53 1.88
C GLU A 186 -6.82 20.85 3.27
N TRP A 187 -7.84 20.06 3.60
CA TRP A 187 -8.02 19.46 4.92
C TRP A 187 -7.53 18.02 4.94
N LEU A 188 -6.87 17.65 6.04
CA LEU A 188 -6.54 16.27 6.36
C LEU A 188 -7.32 15.88 7.62
N LEU A 189 -8.26 14.95 7.47
CA LEU A 189 -9.20 14.56 8.50
C LEU A 189 -8.90 13.14 8.96
N GLN A 190 -8.85 12.92 10.27
CA GLN A 190 -8.85 11.58 10.84
C GLN A 190 -10.30 11.15 11.03
N ILE A 191 -10.64 9.96 10.50
CA ILE A 191 -11.96 9.36 10.72
C ILE A 191 -11.86 8.50 11.95
N ASP A 192 -12.67 8.83 12.96
CA ASP A 192 -12.79 8.01 14.15
C ASP A 192 -13.57 6.73 13.82
N MET A 193 -13.07 5.62 14.31
CA MET A 193 -13.63 4.28 14.08
C MET A 193 -14.28 3.74 15.36
N ASP A 194 -14.83 4.64 16.20
CA ASP A 194 -15.51 4.30 17.45
C ASP A 194 -16.54 3.16 17.24
N ASP A 195 -16.56 2.23 18.21
CA ASP A 195 -17.40 1.04 18.23
C ASP A 195 -18.89 1.38 17.95
N PRO A 196 -19.62 0.55 17.17
CA PRO A 196 -21.02 0.80 16.88
C PRO A 196 -21.86 0.76 18.18
N PRO A 197 -22.96 1.53 18.23
CA PRO A 197 -23.85 1.61 19.40
C PRO A 197 -24.50 0.27 19.79
#